data_AF-A0A4R1W4D0-F1
#
_entry.id   AF-A0A4R1W4D0-F1
#
_cell.length_a   1.000
_cell.length_b   1.000
_cell.length_c   1.000
_cell.angle_alpha   90.00
_cell.angle_beta   90.00
_cell.angle_gamma   90.00
#
_symmetry.space_group_name_H-M   'P 1'
#
loop_
_entity.id
_entity.type
_entity.pdbx_description
1 polymer ?
#
loop_
_entity_poly.entity_id
_entity_poly.type
_entity_poly.pdbx_seq_one_letter_code
_entity_poly.pdbx_strand_id
1 'polypeptide(L)'
;MASDEQDFPRLAGDSPAEQLINIRFHWYSSQARKARLAYWGIGILQLVAALVIALSVAFDAPKWFAPALGALIALAEGVRTLLGLQDSYPTYRRTAEELRNEAWLFAQQAGRYAGAADRPQLLAERVVAISSTETEQWVGAFNQRDS
;
A
#
# COMPACT_ATOMS: atom_id res chain seq x y z
N MET A 1 15.29 -5.11 -2.84
CA MET A 1 14.05 -4.65 -2.17
C MET A 1 14.07 -4.81 -0.64
N ALA A 2 15.20 -5.22 -0.05
CA ALA A 2 15.63 -4.79 1.28
C ALA A 2 16.18 -3.33 1.26
N SER A 3 15.94 -2.61 0.16
CA SER A 3 16.50 -1.31 -0.16
C SER A 3 15.65 -0.17 0.38
N ASP A 4 14.31 -0.22 0.32
CA ASP A 4 13.48 0.87 0.86
C ASP A 4 13.62 1.06 2.38
N GLU A 5 13.88 -0.02 3.10
CA GLU A 5 14.10 -0.03 4.55
C GLU A 5 15.53 0.41 4.93
N GLN A 6 16.49 0.24 4.00
CA GLN A 6 17.87 0.75 4.14
C GLN A 6 18.02 2.23 3.75
N ASP A 7 17.04 2.78 3.05
CA ASP A 7 17.10 4.10 2.40
C ASP A 7 16.23 5.15 3.12
N PHE A 8 15.68 4.78 4.28
CA PHE A 8 15.11 5.72 5.26
C PHE A 8 16.23 6.32 6.09
N PRO A 9 16.27 7.65 6.29
CA PRO A 9 17.36 8.28 7.04
C PRO A 9 17.31 7.83 8.50
N ARG A 10 18.48 7.51 9.08
CA ARG A 10 18.58 7.23 10.52
C ARG A 10 18.41 8.52 11.29
N LEU A 11 17.20 8.73 11.80
CA LEU A 11 16.89 9.76 12.78
C LEU A 11 17.44 9.34 14.15
N ALA A 12 17.83 10.30 14.98
CA ALA A 12 18.41 10.01 16.29
C ALA A 12 17.37 9.35 17.24
N GLY A 13 16.09 9.65 17.03
CA GLY A 13 14.99 9.14 17.86
C GLY A 13 14.83 9.90 19.18
N ASP A 14 15.56 11.01 19.33
CA ASP A 14 15.60 11.82 20.56
C ASP A 14 14.32 12.64 20.75
N SER A 15 13.59 12.91 19.67
CA SER A 15 12.33 13.64 19.71
C SER A 15 11.10 12.73 19.47
N PRO A 16 9.95 13.00 20.13
CA PRO A 16 8.71 12.26 19.86
C PRO A 16 8.27 12.29 18.40
N ALA A 17 8.61 13.35 17.66
CA ALA A 17 8.31 13.50 16.24
C ALA A 17 9.10 12.50 15.36
N GLU A 18 10.38 12.27 15.68
CA GLU A 18 11.23 11.29 15.00
C GLU A 18 10.76 9.85 15.24
N GLN A 19 10.28 9.54 16.44
CA GLN A 19 9.69 8.23 16.73
C GLN A 19 8.37 8.02 15.97
N LEU A 20 7.52 9.04 15.92
CA LEU A 20 6.23 8.99 15.25
C LEU A 20 6.36 8.70 13.74
N ILE A 21 7.27 9.40 13.05
CA ILE A 21 7.50 9.19 11.60
C ILE A 21 8.05 7.79 11.33
N ASN A 22 8.95 7.29 12.20
CA ASN A 22 9.55 5.98 12.04
C ASN A 22 8.51 4.85 12.18
N ILE A 23 7.64 4.93 13.21
CA ILE A 23 6.56 3.96 13.44
C ILE A 23 5.59 3.96 12.26
N ARG A 24 5.16 5.15 11.79
CA ARG A 24 4.22 5.26 10.66
C ARG A 24 4.84 4.71 9.37
N PHE A 25 6.07 5.06 9.06
CA PHE A 25 6.74 4.56 7.85
C PHE A 25 6.84 3.03 7.82
N HIS A 26 7.21 2.39 8.93
CA HIS A 26 7.30 0.93 9.01
C HIS A 26 5.94 0.23 8.87
N TRP A 27 4.89 0.80 9.48
CA TRP A 27 3.54 0.26 9.34
C TRP A 27 3.03 0.36 7.89
N TYR A 28 3.17 1.53 7.27
CA TYR A 28 2.72 1.77 5.89
C TYR A 28 3.51 0.95 4.86
N SER A 29 4.83 0.88 4.99
CA SER A 29 5.68 0.09 4.09
C SER A 29 5.37 -1.41 4.18
N SER A 30 5.16 -1.94 5.38
CA SER A 30 4.75 -3.34 5.59
C SER A 30 3.38 -3.64 5.00
N GLN A 31 2.43 -2.72 5.19
CA GLN A 31 1.07 -2.88 4.67
C GLN A 31 1.01 -2.80 3.14
N ALA A 32 1.77 -1.87 2.53
CA ALA A 32 1.93 -1.78 1.08
C ALA A 32 2.48 -3.09 0.47
N ARG A 33 3.42 -3.75 1.18
CA ARG A 33 4.01 -5.02 0.73
C ARG A 33 3.00 -6.17 0.73
N LYS A 34 2.20 -6.28 1.79
CA LYS A 34 1.13 -7.29 1.90
C LYS A 34 0.08 -7.10 0.82
N ALA A 35 -0.37 -5.87 0.60
CA ALA A 35 -1.33 -5.53 -0.46
C ALA A 35 -0.79 -5.89 -1.86
N ARG A 36 0.50 -5.61 -2.14
CA ARG A 36 1.14 -5.96 -3.40
C ARG A 36 1.20 -7.47 -3.63
N LEU A 37 1.64 -8.22 -2.62
CA LEU A 37 1.77 -9.68 -2.70
C LEU A 37 0.40 -10.35 -2.87
N ALA A 38 -0.62 -9.87 -2.17
CA ALA A 38 -1.98 -10.34 -2.36
C ALA A 38 -2.51 -10.07 -3.78
N TYR A 39 -2.30 -8.85 -4.30
CA TYR A 39 -2.70 -8.49 -5.67
C TYR A 39 -2.01 -9.36 -6.72
N TRP A 40 -0.68 -9.53 -6.61
CA TRP A 40 0.09 -10.36 -7.54
C TRP A 40 -0.25 -11.84 -7.40
N GLY A 41 -0.43 -12.35 -6.19
CA GLY A 41 -0.80 -13.75 -5.93
C GLY A 41 -2.15 -14.11 -6.54
N ILE A 42 -3.16 -13.26 -6.39
CA ILE A 42 -4.48 -13.46 -6.99
C ILE A 42 -4.38 -13.45 -8.53
N GLY A 43 -3.66 -12.48 -9.11
CA GLY A 43 -3.48 -12.41 -10.57
C GLY A 43 -2.76 -13.62 -11.15
N ILE A 44 -1.70 -14.10 -10.50
CA ILE A 44 -0.98 -15.32 -10.91
C ILE A 44 -1.90 -16.54 -10.83
N LEU A 45 -2.68 -16.67 -9.75
CA LEU A 45 -3.63 -17.77 -9.60
C LEU A 45 -4.66 -17.80 -10.74
N GLN A 46 -5.18 -16.63 -11.14
CA GLN A 46 -6.12 -16.53 -12.26
C GLN A 46 -5.49 -16.92 -13.60
N LEU A 47 -4.24 -16.51 -13.86
CA LEU A 47 -3.51 -16.89 -15.08
C LEU A 47 -3.24 -18.40 -15.13
N VAL A 48 -2.82 -18.99 -14.01
CA VAL A 48 -2.61 -20.43 -13.90
C VAL A 48 -3.94 -21.17 -14.10
N ALA A 49 -5.03 -20.72 -13.48
CA ALA A 49 -6.34 -21.33 -13.66
C ALA A 49 -6.82 -21.24 -15.13
N ALA A 50 -6.60 -20.12 -15.82
CA ALA A 50 -6.92 -19.97 -17.24
C ALA A 50 -6.11 -20.94 -18.12
N LEU A 51 -4.82 -21.12 -17.84
CA LEU A 51 -3.97 -22.10 -18.53
C LEU A 51 -4.45 -23.54 -18.27
N VAL A 52 -4.84 -23.86 -17.03
CA VAL A 52 -5.38 -25.17 -16.67
C VAL A 52 -6.72 -25.43 -17.39
N ILE A 53 -7.59 -24.43 -17.53
CA ILE A 53 -8.81 -24.53 -18.35
C ILE A 53 -8.44 -24.87 -19.79
N ALA A 54 -7.48 -24.15 -20.40
CA ALA A 54 -7.06 -24.40 -21.77
C ALA A 54 -6.49 -25.83 -21.96
N LEU A 55 -5.69 -26.30 -21.01
CA LEU A 55 -5.15 -27.67 -21.03
C LEU A 55 -6.23 -28.73 -20.77
N SER A 56 -7.26 -28.42 -19.98
CA SER A 56 -8.35 -29.36 -19.68
C SER A 56 -9.10 -29.82 -20.94
N VAL A 57 -9.17 -28.97 -21.97
CA VAL A 57 -9.76 -29.29 -23.28
C VAL A 57 -8.91 -30.29 -24.05
N ALA A 58 -7.58 -30.25 -23.90
CA ALA A 58 -6.66 -31.13 -24.61
C ALA A 58 -6.60 -32.55 -24.02
N PHE A 59 -6.94 -32.72 -22.75
CA PHE A 59 -6.84 -34.00 -22.01
C PHE A 59 -8.19 -34.66 -21.70
N ASP A 60 -9.27 -34.25 -22.38
CA ASP A 60 -10.64 -34.76 -22.20
C ASP A 60 -11.09 -34.76 -20.73
N ALA A 61 -10.80 -33.64 -20.05
CA ALA A 61 -11.14 -33.47 -18.65
C ALA A 61 -12.67 -33.46 -18.42
N PRO A 62 -13.14 -33.78 -17.21
CA PRO A 62 -14.57 -33.77 -16.89
C PRO A 62 -15.22 -32.43 -17.23
N LYS A 63 -16.42 -32.47 -17.82
CA LYS A 63 -17.16 -31.27 -18.31
C LYS A 63 -17.42 -30.20 -17.23
N TRP A 64 -17.40 -30.57 -15.95
CA TRP A 64 -17.59 -29.63 -14.83
C TRP A 64 -16.32 -28.87 -14.44
N PHE A 65 -15.14 -29.31 -14.90
CA PHE A 65 -13.85 -28.81 -14.44
C PHE A 65 -13.57 -27.38 -14.91
N ALA A 66 -13.77 -27.09 -16.20
CA ALA A 66 -13.60 -25.76 -16.76
C ALA A 66 -14.58 -24.72 -16.15
N PRO A 67 -15.89 -25.00 -16.01
CA PRO A 67 -16.82 -24.12 -15.30
C PRO A 67 -16.42 -23.85 -13.84
N ALA A 68 -15.95 -24.87 -13.12
CA ALA A 68 -15.53 -24.72 -11.71
C ALA A 68 -14.32 -23.78 -11.58
N LEU A 69 -13.33 -23.90 -12.47
CA LEU A 69 -12.18 -22.98 -12.51
C LEU A 69 -12.59 -21.56 -12.93
N GLY A 70 -13.53 -21.43 -13.87
CA GLY A 70 -14.10 -20.13 -14.24
C GLY A 70 -14.79 -19.44 -13.06
N ALA A 71 -15.57 -20.18 -12.27
CA ALA A 71 -16.20 -19.66 -11.06
C ALA A 71 -15.18 -19.24 -10.00
N LEU A 72 -14.08 -20.00 -9.84
CA LEU A 72 -12.98 -19.67 -8.94
C LEU A 72 -12.28 -18.36 -9.36
N ILE A 73 -12.01 -18.18 -10.66
CA ILE A 73 -11.42 -16.96 -11.21
C ILE A 73 -12.33 -15.75 -10.94
N ALA A 74 -13.63 -15.88 -11.18
CA ALA A 74 -14.62 -14.82 -10.97
C ALA A 74 -14.74 -14.45 -9.48
N LEU A 75 -14.76 -15.45 -8.58
CA LEU A 75 -14.75 -15.23 -7.14
C LEU A 75 -13.49 -14.48 -6.69
N ALA A 76 -12.32 -14.89 -7.20
CA ALA A 76 -11.05 -14.25 -6.91
C ALA A 76 -11.01 -12.78 -7.38
N GLU A 77 -11.58 -12.49 -8.56
CA GLU A 77 -11.70 -11.11 -9.05
C GLU A 77 -12.69 -10.29 -8.22
N GLY A 78 -13.81 -10.89 -7.79
CA GLY A 78 -14.76 -10.27 -6.87
C GLY A 78 -14.13 -9.91 -5.53
N VAL A 79 -13.29 -10.79 -4.97
CA VAL A 79 -12.53 -10.49 -3.74
C VAL A 79 -11.55 -9.33 -3.99
N ARG A 80 -10.87 -9.31 -5.14
CA ARG A 80 -9.91 -8.27 -5.50
C ARG A 80 -10.55 -6.89 -5.63
N THR A 81 -11.74 -6.83 -6.25
CA THR A 81 -12.51 -5.59 -6.41
C THR A 81 -13.13 -5.14 -5.10
N LEU A 82 -13.75 -6.04 -4.32
CA LEU A 82 -14.36 -5.72 -3.02
C LEU A 82 -13.34 -5.20 -1.99
N LEU A 83 -12.13 -5.76 -1.99
CA LEU A 83 -11.06 -5.32 -1.08
C LEU A 83 -10.28 -4.11 -1.62
N GLY A 84 -10.63 -3.56 -2.79
CA GLY A 84 -9.97 -2.37 -3.34
C GLY A 84 -8.46 -2.55 -3.53
N LEU A 85 -7.98 -3.79 -3.76
CA LEU A 85 -6.55 -4.09 -3.83
C LEU A 85 -5.86 -3.38 -4.99
N GLN A 86 -6.61 -2.99 -6.03
CA GLN A 86 -6.07 -2.23 -7.17
C GLN A 86 -5.60 -0.82 -6.75
N ASP A 87 -6.37 -0.14 -5.90
CA ASP A 87 -6.14 1.26 -5.51
C ASP A 87 -5.34 1.40 -4.20
N SER A 88 -5.32 0.34 -3.39
CA SER A 88 -4.64 0.33 -2.09
C SER A 88 -3.11 0.44 -2.24
N TYR A 89 -2.51 -0.31 -3.18
CA TYR A 89 -1.05 -0.37 -3.33
C TYR A 89 -0.40 0.94 -3.81
N PRO A 90 -0.90 1.63 -4.87
CA PRO A 90 -0.35 2.91 -5.30
C PRO A 90 -0.47 3.99 -4.22
N THR A 91 -1.59 4.01 -3.51
CA THR A 91 -1.87 4.98 -2.43
C THR A 91 -0.90 4.80 -1.27
N TYR A 92 -0.78 3.58 -0.73
CA TYR A 92 0.15 3.32 0.37
C TYR A 92 1.61 3.58 -0.01
N ARG A 93 2.00 3.31 -1.27
CA ARG A 93 3.34 3.63 -1.75
C ARG A 93 3.60 5.12 -1.83
N ARG A 94 2.64 5.88 -2.35
CA ARG A 94 2.76 7.33 -2.44
C ARG A 94 2.87 7.95 -1.06
N THR A 95 2.04 7.52 -0.10
CA THR A 95 2.13 7.97 1.30
C THR A 95 3.49 7.63 1.91
N ALA A 96 3.99 6.41 1.68
CA ALA A 96 5.32 5.99 2.18
C ALA A 96 6.47 6.79 1.54
N GLU A 97 6.39 7.08 0.24
CA GLU A 97 7.38 7.91 -0.49
C GLU A 97 7.34 9.37 -0.02
N GLU A 98 6.15 9.92 0.24
CA GLU A 98 5.99 11.28 0.81
C GLU A 98 6.57 11.37 2.23
N LEU A 99 6.28 10.39 3.10
CA LEU A 99 6.87 10.31 4.45
C LEU A 99 8.40 10.17 4.39
N ARG A 100 8.92 9.38 3.44
CA ARG A 100 10.36 9.20 3.24
C ARG A 100 11.05 10.49 2.80
N ASN A 101 10.47 11.20 1.84
CA ASN A 101 11.01 12.48 1.36
C ASN A 101 11.02 13.53 2.48
N GLU A 102 9.96 13.60 3.29
CA GLU A 102 9.89 14.51 4.43
C GLU A 102 10.94 14.16 5.50
N ALA A 103 11.18 12.86 5.77
CA ALA A 103 12.24 12.42 6.68
C ALA A 103 13.64 12.84 6.21
N TRP A 104 13.92 12.76 4.89
CA TRP A 104 15.19 13.21 4.32
C TRP A 104 15.37 14.72 4.39
N LEU A 105 14.31 15.50 4.17
CA LEU A 105 14.34 16.96 4.33
C LEU A 105 14.65 17.35 5.78
N PHE A 106 14.07 16.66 6.75
CA PHE A 106 14.36 16.87 8.17
C PHE A 106 15.80 16.51 8.52
N ALA A 107 16.27 15.34 8.10
CA ALA A 107 17.63 14.86 8.38
C ALA A 107 18.72 15.78 7.81
N GLN A 108 18.50 16.31 6.60
CA GLN A 108 19.43 17.22 5.93
C GLN A 108 19.27 18.69 6.36
N GLN A 109 18.35 18.98 7.29
CA GLN A 109 17.98 20.35 7.67
C GLN A 109 17.66 21.23 6.46
N ALA A 110 17.03 20.64 5.44
CA ALA A 110 16.76 21.26 4.17
C ALA A 110 15.29 21.71 4.07
N GLY A 111 15.00 22.58 3.10
CA GLY A 111 13.65 23.09 2.87
C GLY A 111 13.09 23.80 4.10
N ARG A 112 11.93 23.35 4.59
CA ARG A 112 11.21 23.96 5.72
C ARG A 112 11.92 23.82 7.08
N TYR A 113 12.94 22.96 7.16
CA TYR A 113 13.72 22.72 8.37
C TYR A 113 15.01 23.56 8.43
N ALA A 114 15.36 24.23 7.32
CA ALA A 114 16.51 25.12 7.25
C ALA A 114 16.25 26.37 8.10
N GLY A 115 17.05 26.58 9.14
CA GLY A 115 16.97 27.77 10.00
C GLY A 115 15.78 27.82 10.97
N ALA A 116 14.90 26.81 10.99
CA ALA A 116 13.80 26.75 11.96
C ALA A 116 14.31 26.40 13.38
N ALA A 117 13.78 27.08 14.39
CA ALA A 117 14.08 26.82 15.80
C ALA A 117 13.41 25.52 16.28
N ASP A 118 12.13 25.31 15.93
CA ASP A 118 11.33 24.15 16.36
C ASP A 118 11.10 23.13 15.24
N ARG A 119 12.20 22.63 14.65
CA ARG A 119 12.16 21.60 13.58
C ARG A 119 11.33 20.36 13.94
N PRO A 120 11.39 19.80 15.16
CA PRO A 120 10.62 18.62 15.51
C PRO A 120 9.10 18.86 15.48
N GLN A 121 8.67 20.07 15.80
CA GLN A 121 7.25 20.44 15.83
C GLN A 121 6.69 20.55 14.41
N LEU A 122 7.45 21.18 13.51
CA LEU A 122 7.14 21.21 12.07
C LEU A 122 7.10 19.80 11.46
N LEU A 123 7.96 18.88 11.92
CA LEU A 123 7.92 17.49 11.47
C LEU A 123 6.64 16.78 11.92
N ALA A 124 6.25 16.95 13.19
CA ALA A 124 5.03 16.34 13.73
C ALA A 124 3.78 16.80 12.97
N GLU A 125 3.64 18.12 12.72
CA GLU A 125 2.52 18.68 11.97
C GLU A 125 2.43 18.11 10.55
N ARG A 126 3.57 17.96 9.87
CA ARG A 126 3.64 17.38 8.52
C ARG A 126 3.30 15.90 8.49
N VAL A 127 3.82 15.13 9.44
CA VAL A 127 3.51 13.70 9.57
C VAL A 127 2.03 13.48 9.82
N VAL A 128 1.41 14.32 10.67
CA VAL A 128 -0.03 14.29 10.92
C VAL A 128 -0.82 14.68 9.66
N ALA A 129 -0.43 15.75 8.96
CA ALA A 129 -1.09 16.19 7.73
C ALA A 129 -1.04 15.14 6.60
N ILE A 130 0.13 14.52 6.38
CA ILE A 130 0.29 13.43 5.40
C ILE A 130 -0.63 12.25 5.76
N SER A 131 -0.76 11.96 7.05
CA SER A 131 -1.61 10.87 7.53
C SER A 131 -3.12 11.19 7.51
N SER A 132 -3.50 12.45 7.73
CA SER A 132 -4.92 12.86 7.75
C SER A 132 -5.55 12.88 6.35
N THR A 133 -4.72 13.00 5.31
CA THR A 133 -5.18 12.97 3.91
C THR A 133 -5.77 11.60 3.53
N GLU A 134 -5.44 10.52 4.26
CA GLU A 134 -6.07 9.21 4.08
C GLU A 134 -7.47 9.10 4.71
N THR A 135 -7.75 9.79 5.82
CA THR A 135 -9.06 9.72 6.49
C THR A 135 -10.17 10.33 5.64
N GLU A 136 -9.86 11.35 4.85
CA GLU A 136 -10.83 12.01 3.97
C GLU A 136 -11.27 11.12 2.79
N GLN A 137 -10.40 10.22 2.31
CA GLN A 137 -10.78 9.24 1.28
C GLN A 137 -11.80 8.21 1.80
N TRP A 138 -11.76 7.84 3.09
CA TRP A 138 -12.73 6.91 3.69
C TRP A 138 -14.07 7.56 4.00
N VAL A 139 -14.07 8.83 4.43
CA VAL A 139 -15.31 9.57 4.71
C VAL A 139 -16.04 9.94 3.41
N GLY A 140 -15.31 10.30 2.34
CA GLY A 140 -15.90 10.55 1.02
C GLY A 140 -16.53 9.31 0.39
N ALA A 141 -15.90 8.14 0.53
CA ALA A 141 -16.42 6.87 0.01
C ALA A 141 -17.68 6.37 0.74
N PHE A 142 -17.90 6.79 1.99
CA PHE A 142 -19.14 6.52 2.72
C PHE A 142 -20.26 7.48 2.32
N ASN A 143 -19.99 8.79 2.23
CA ASN A 143 -21.03 9.78 1.86
C ASN A 143 -21.58 9.60 0.44
N GLN A 144 -20.83 9.02 -0.49
CA GLN A 144 -21.30 8.75 -1.86
C GLN A 144 -22.22 7.53 -1.99
N ARG A 145 -22.35 6.70 -0.94
CA ARG A 145 -23.31 5.58 -0.91
C ARG A 145 -24.67 5.94 -0.32
N ASP A 146 -24.77 7.11 0.31
CA ASP A 146 -25.98 7.59 1.00
C ASP A 146 -26.69 8.73 0.25
N SER A 147 -26.39 8.95 -1.04
CA SER A 147 -27.08 9.90 -1.93
C SER A 147 -27.56 9.22 -3.22
#